data_AF-A0AB33IY97-F1
#
_entry.id   AF-A0AB33IY97-F1
#
_cell.length_a   1.000
_cell.length_b   1.000
_cell.length_c   1.000
_cell.angle_alpha   90.00
_cell.angle_beta   90.00
_cell.angle_gamma   90.00
#
_symmetry.space_group_name_H-M   'P 1'
#
loop_
_entity.id
_entity.type
_entity.pdbx_description
1 polymer ?
#
loop_
_entity_poly.entity_id
_entity_poly.type
_entity_poly.pdbx_seq_one_letter_code
_entity_poly.pdbx_strand_id
1 'polypeptide(L)'
;MKFIMRTFISVLLCLFASLSVFSQSEVNLTPVAEGEGLVDGGLYFMTYKDAKGYWASTTFPYEDGFLYSGREKIKGDTKDLFYTSYSKAFPKSHILQVVRRNDRLYLRDFTMKKFVTLAQLSNDIICQYSDTIIPDIYIQETEDKCFFEFHRIQDGNSQILTFRNSNNYHEFIPSPYKTRRALLYKVENYSDTIDSSKDAEPINAKVNVTFKRQFANDKYNTLMLPFDIVDYKKVFGATTTILKVAAAKNNQISFVSLEEDEPLLAYQPYVIKGDFGNTQTFKVDIVTVNITDEKEHIKTIGDFVFHGVLATQNIGKQEAHILYNGEFLNCSNTNTITINPYRWYITHTEDNAASKAMKITISGLDTATNINHSQITNGGKEQIYNLQGIKINTQWQKLPKGIYIINGKTRIKY
;
A
#
# COMPACT_ATOMS: atom_id res chain seq x y z
N MET A 1 -17.52 49.83 -30.37
CA MET A 1 -16.40 48.87 -30.52
C MET A 1 -15.43 48.89 -29.31
N LYS A 2 -15.92 48.74 -28.06
CA LYS A 2 -15.07 48.63 -26.84
C LYS A 2 -15.52 47.53 -25.85
N PHE A 3 -16.58 46.78 -26.17
CA PHE A 3 -17.17 45.78 -25.25
C PHE A 3 -16.69 44.34 -25.53
N ILE A 4 -16.24 44.05 -26.76
CA ILE A 4 -15.79 42.70 -27.17
C ILE A 4 -14.36 42.39 -26.66
N MET A 5 -13.55 43.43 -26.41
CA MET A 5 -12.14 43.26 -26.04
C MET A 5 -11.90 42.90 -24.56
N ARG A 6 -12.89 43.11 -23.68
CA ARG A 6 -12.78 42.71 -22.26
C ARG A 6 -13.11 41.22 -22.04
N THR A 7 -14.08 40.67 -22.77
CA THR A 7 -14.47 39.26 -22.62
C THR A 7 -13.38 38.28 -23.07
N PHE A 8 -12.59 38.65 -24.08
CA PHE A 8 -11.49 37.81 -24.57
C PHE A 8 -10.30 37.70 -23.61
N ILE A 9 -10.04 38.75 -22.79
CA ILE A 9 -8.95 38.74 -21.81
C ILE A 9 -9.31 37.90 -20.58
N SER A 10 -10.58 37.94 -20.13
CA SER A 10 -11.04 37.10 -19.02
C SER A 10 -11.03 35.60 -19.35
N VAL A 11 -11.33 35.21 -20.59
CA VAL A 11 -11.26 33.79 -21.02
C VAL A 11 -9.81 33.31 -21.09
N LEU A 12 -8.85 34.17 -21.45
CA LEU A 12 -7.45 33.79 -21.52
C LEU A 12 -6.79 33.65 -20.13
N LEU A 13 -7.23 34.42 -19.12
CA LEU A 13 -6.77 34.22 -17.73
C LEU A 13 -7.34 32.94 -17.08
N CYS A 14 -8.57 32.55 -17.40
CA CYS A 14 -9.17 31.32 -16.84
C CYS A 14 -8.55 30.02 -17.39
N LEU A 15 -7.80 30.07 -18.50
CA LEU A 15 -7.11 28.90 -19.07
C LEU A 15 -5.78 28.54 -18.40
N PHE A 16 -5.29 29.36 -17.47
CA PHE A 16 -4.10 29.06 -16.64
C PHE A 16 -4.44 28.53 -15.23
N ALA A 17 -5.73 28.36 -14.91
CA ALA A 17 -6.21 28.03 -13.57
C ALA A 17 -6.84 26.63 -13.43
N SER A 18 -6.42 25.64 -14.23
CA SER A 18 -6.81 24.23 -14.03
C SER A 18 -5.85 23.22 -14.66
N LEU A 19 -4.54 23.52 -14.66
CA LEU A 19 -3.48 22.54 -14.95
C LEU A 19 -2.44 22.59 -13.83
N SER A 20 -2.89 22.28 -12.61
CA SER A 20 -2.05 21.61 -11.63
C SER A 20 -1.72 20.22 -12.16
N VAL A 21 -0.88 20.17 -13.20
CA VAL A 21 -0.11 18.98 -13.52
C VAL A 21 0.62 18.65 -12.24
N PHE A 22 0.27 17.53 -11.60
CA PHE A 22 1.03 17.00 -10.49
C PHE A 22 2.42 16.68 -11.03
N SER A 23 3.33 17.65 -10.90
CA SER A 23 4.76 17.40 -10.90
C SER A 23 5.00 16.51 -9.70
N GLN A 24 4.95 15.20 -9.92
CA GLN A 24 5.53 14.25 -9.01
C GLN A 24 6.96 14.74 -8.75
N SER A 25 7.30 14.96 -7.48
CA SER A 25 8.61 15.45 -7.11
C SER A 25 9.67 14.55 -7.75
N GLU A 26 10.55 15.15 -8.56
CA GLU A 26 11.55 14.39 -9.29
C GLU A 26 12.40 13.61 -8.29
N VAL A 27 12.71 12.35 -8.61
CA VAL A 27 13.48 11.49 -7.71
C VAL A 27 14.85 12.10 -7.54
N ASN A 28 15.14 12.56 -6.32
CA ASN A 28 16.42 13.18 -6.01
C ASN A 28 17.43 12.07 -5.69
N LEU A 29 18.62 12.20 -6.29
CA LEU A 29 19.71 11.23 -6.17
C LEU A 29 20.94 11.96 -5.63
N THR A 30 21.06 11.99 -4.30
CA THR A 30 22.17 12.64 -3.60
C THR A 30 23.30 11.63 -3.42
N PRO A 31 24.54 11.87 -3.89
CA PRO A 31 25.67 10.98 -3.62
C PRO A 31 25.87 10.83 -2.11
N VAL A 32 25.99 9.60 -1.61
CA VAL A 32 26.29 9.35 -0.20
C VAL A 32 27.74 9.73 0.06
N ALA A 33 28.00 10.61 1.00
CA ALA A 33 29.33 11.12 1.29
C ALA A 33 30.20 10.08 2.00
N GLU A 34 31.53 10.22 1.90
CA GLU A 34 32.45 9.34 2.61
C GLU A 34 32.34 9.55 4.13
N GLY A 35 31.92 8.50 4.85
CA GLY A 35 31.65 8.55 6.29
C GLY A 35 30.19 8.89 6.66
N GLU A 36 29.31 9.14 5.69
CA GLU A 36 27.87 9.29 5.95
C GLU A 36 27.25 7.93 6.30
N GLY A 37 26.55 7.86 7.45
CA GLY A 37 25.92 6.64 7.95
C GLY A 37 24.67 6.24 7.16
N LEU A 38 24.41 4.93 7.06
CA LEU A 38 23.15 4.43 6.52
C LEU A 38 22.06 4.51 7.59
N VAL A 39 20.88 5.03 7.22
CA VAL A 39 19.74 5.16 8.13
C VAL A 39 18.73 4.04 7.93
N ASP A 40 18.08 3.60 9.01
CA ASP A 40 16.95 2.68 8.94
C ASP A 40 15.83 3.27 8.07
N GLY A 41 15.24 2.43 7.23
CA GLY A 41 14.26 2.82 6.21
C GLY A 41 14.78 3.70 5.08
N GLY A 42 16.09 3.98 5.04
CA GLY A 42 16.72 4.71 3.95
C GLY A 42 16.70 3.93 2.64
N LEU A 43 16.39 4.61 1.54
CA LEU A 43 16.45 4.07 0.18
C LEU A 43 17.73 4.51 -0.53
N TYR A 44 18.35 3.59 -1.25
CA TYR A 44 19.65 3.77 -1.88
C TYR A 44 19.71 3.15 -3.28
N PHE A 45 20.51 3.76 -4.15
CA PHE A 45 20.78 3.32 -5.51
C PHE A 45 22.29 3.13 -5.67
N MET A 46 22.69 1.92 -6.08
CA MET A 46 24.08 1.58 -6.35
C MET A 46 24.34 1.55 -7.86
N THR A 47 25.49 2.07 -8.28
CA THR A 47 25.99 2.04 -9.67
C THR A 47 27.51 1.99 -9.65
N TYR A 48 28.18 1.85 -10.80
CA TYR A 48 29.58 2.24 -10.94
C TYR A 48 29.80 2.95 -12.27
N LYS A 49 30.95 3.61 -12.42
CA LYS A 49 31.33 4.31 -13.66
C LYS A 49 32.63 3.73 -14.23
N ASP A 50 32.71 3.61 -15.55
CA ASP A 50 33.94 3.32 -16.29
C ASP A 50 34.11 4.25 -17.51
N ALA A 51 35.05 3.90 -18.39
CA ALA A 51 35.31 4.64 -19.64
C ALA A 51 34.15 4.60 -20.65
N LYS A 52 33.21 3.64 -20.54
CA LYS A 52 32.00 3.59 -21.39
C LYS A 52 30.88 4.44 -20.79
N GLY A 53 30.67 4.36 -19.47
CA GLY A 53 29.67 5.17 -18.78
C GLY A 53 29.32 4.66 -17.39
N TYR A 54 28.12 5.00 -16.94
CA TYR A 54 27.49 4.48 -15.73
C TYR A 54 26.77 3.17 -16.01
N TRP A 55 26.60 2.36 -14.97
CA TRP A 55 26.08 1.01 -15.09
C TRP A 55 24.91 0.76 -14.16
N ALA A 56 23.83 0.18 -14.68
CA ALA A 56 22.66 -0.14 -13.87
C ALA A 56 22.95 -1.35 -12.96
N SER A 57 22.55 -1.27 -11.68
CA SER A 57 22.68 -2.38 -10.72
C SER A 57 21.48 -3.30 -10.83
N THR A 58 21.66 -4.45 -11.48
CA THR A 58 20.64 -5.45 -11.74
C THR A 58 21.05 -6.81 -11.21
N THR A 59 20.08 -7.69 -10.93
CA THR A 59 20.38 -9.09 -10.60
C THR A 59 20.42 -10.00 -11.82
N PHE A 60 21.41 -10.89 -11.86
CA PHE A 60 21.48 -11.99 -12.81
C PHE A 60 21.19 -13.32 -12.13
N PRO A 61 20.31 -14.18 -12.67
CA PRO A 61 20.17 -15.55 -12.18
C PRO A 61 21.48 -16.30 -12.40
N TYR A 62 21.89 -17.05 -11.39
CA TYR A 62 23.12 -17.85 -11.37
C TYR A 62 22.86 -19.15 -10.63
N GLU A 63 22.80 -20.26 -11.36
CA GLU A 63 22.52 -21.64 -10.91
C GLU A 63 21.42 -21.73 -9.82
N ASP A 64 21.76 -21.64 -8.52
CA ASP A 64 20.81 -21.69 -7.40
C ASP A 64 20.60 -20.34 -6.65
N GLY A 65 20.78 -19.20 -7.32
CA GLY A 65 20.53 -17.87 -6.76
C GLY A 65 20.80 -16.73 -7.74
N PHE A 66 21.41 -15.64 -7.28
CA PHE A 66 21.72 -14.49 -8.14
C PHE A 66 23.01 -13.75 -7.79
N LEU A 67 23.46 -12.94 -8.74
CA LEU A 67 24.55 -11.96 -8.55
C LEU A 67 24.02 -10.55 -8.75
N TYR A 68 24.23 -9.66 -7.76
CA TYR A 68 24.13 -8.22 -8.00
C TYR A 68 25.27 -7.80 -8.93
N SER A 69 24.92 -7.22 -10.06
CA SER A 69 25.86 -6.85 -11.11
C SER A 69 25.52 -5.47 -11.64
N GLY A 70 26.51 -4.59 -11.67
CA GLY A 70 26.45 -3.35 -12.44
C GLY A 70 26.64 -3.61 -13.95
N ARG A 71 25.83 -4.48 -14.57
CA ARG A 71 25.90 -4.79 -16.01
C ARG A 71 24.57 -5.33 -16.53
N GLU A 72 23.57 -4.48 -16.72
CA GLU A 72 22.33 -4.88 -17.42
C GLU A 72 22.67 -5.51 -18.78
N LYS A 73 22.04 -6.62 -19.14
CA LYS A 73 22.17 -7.28 -20.45
C LYS A 73 20.82 -7.30 -21.15
N ILE A 74 20.82 -7.08 -22.47
CA ILE A 74 19.61 -7.29 -23.27
C ILE A 74 19.32 -8.79 -23.32
N LYS A 75 18.07 -9.19 -23.05
CA LYS A 75 17.64 -10.59 -23.13
C LYS A 75 17.84 -11.13 -24.56
N GLY A 76 18.85 -12.00 -24.74
CA GLY A 76 19.22 -12.58 -26.03
C GLY A 76 20.39 -11.90 -26.75
N ASP A 77 20.98 -10.84 -26.20
CA ASP A 77 22.26 -10.25 -26.66
C ASP A 77 23.38 -10.59 -25.67
N THR A 78 24.62 -10.61 -26.15
CA THR A 78 25.82 -10.71 -25.32
C THR A 78 26.34 -9.34 -24.87
N LYS A 79 25.75 -8.25 -25.35
CA LYS A 79 26.18 -6.87 -25.05
C LYS A 79 25.65 -6.36 -23.70
N ASP A 80 26.60 -5.97 -22.86
CA ASP A 80 26.39 -5.22 -21.62
C ASP A 80 25.95 -3.76 -21.91
N LEU A 81 24.91 -3.26 -21.24
CA LEU A 81 24.35 -1.90 -21.39
C LEU A 81 24.94 -0.89 -20.39
N PHE A 82 25.32 0.29 -20.90
CA PHE A 82 25.86 1.41 -20.12
C PHE A 82 25.16 2.73 -20.47
N TYR A 83 25.27 3.70 -19.56
CA TYR A 83 24.49 4.93 -19.54
C TYR A 83 25.36 6.18 -19.44
N THR A 84 24.93 7.27 -20.07
CA THR A 84 25.71 8.54 -20.07
C THR A 84 25.67 9.30 -18.74
N SER A 85 24.73 8.96 -17.84
CA SER A 85 24.62 9.52 -16.48
C SER A 85 24.07 8.49 -15.50
N TYR A 86 24.35 8.66 -14.20
CA TYR A 86 23.75 7.85 -13.14
C TYR A 86 22.22 7.96 -13.14
N SER A 87 21.68 9.14 -13.44
CA SER A 87 20.22 9.39 -13.57
C SER A 87 19.56 8.58 -14.69
N LYS A 88 20.30 8.13 -15.71
CA LYS A 88 19.79 7.21 -16.75
C LYS A 88 19.96 5.74 -16.38
N ALA A 89 20.93 5.41 -15.53
CA ALA A 89 21.10 4.07 -14.97
C ALA A 89 20.09 3.77 -13.85
N PHE A 90 19.67 4.78 -13.08
CA PHE A 90 18.75 4.63 -11.95
C PHE A 90 17.42 3.95 -12.30
N PRO A 91 16.66 4.34 -13.34
CA PRO A 91 15.38 3.69 -13.71
C PRO A 91 15.52 2.25 -14.22
N LYS A 92 16.75 1.74 -14.30
CA LYS A 92 17.11 0.38 -14.72
C LYS A 92 17.73 -0.43 -13.60
N SER A 93 17.88 0.17 -12.42
CA SER A 93 18.55 -0.41 -11.27
C SER A 93 17.55 -0.79 -10.20
N HIS A 94 17.92 -1.78 -9.40
CA HIS A 94 17.21 -2.14 -8.19
C HIS A 94 17.46 -1.07 -7.13
N ILE A 95 16.44 -0.80 -6.32
CA ILE A 95 16.53 0.14 -5.21
C ILE A 95 16.72 -0.68 -3.93
N LEU A 96 17.66 -0.26 -3.10
CA LEU A 96 18.04 -0.95 -1.88
C LEU A 96 17.46 -0.20 -0.68
N GLN A 97 16.78 -0.90 0.20
CA GLN A 97 16.28 -0.42 1.48
C GLN A 97 17.17 -0.95 2.60
N VAL A 98 17.59 -0.07 3.50
CA VAL A 98 18.28 -0.46 4.75
C VAL A 98 17.22 -0.68 5.83
N VAL A 99 17.32 -1.78 6.58
CA VAL A 99 16.34 -2.18 7.60
C VAL A 99 17.05 -2.53 8.90
N ARG A 100 16.76 -1.85 10.02
CA ARG A 100 17.35 -2.17 11.34
C ARG A 100 16.48 -3.16 12.12
N ARG A 101 17.11 -4.20 12.68
CA ARG A 101 16.54 -5.17 13.63
C ARG A 101 17.61 -5.61 14.61
N ASN A 102 17.32 -5.57 15.92
CA ASN A 102 18.21 -6.04 16.99
C ASN A 102 19.65 -5.48 16.85
N ASP A 103 19.75 -4.16 16.71
CA ASP A 103 20.98 -3.37 16.50
C ASP A 103 21.81 -3.72 15.24
N ARG A 104 21.31 -4.62 14.39
CA ARG A 104 21.89 -4.97 13.09
C ARG A 104 21.13 -4.33 11.95
N LEU A 105 21.85 -3.92 10.90
CA LEU A 105 21.29 -3.43 9.65
C LEU A 105 21.22 -4.56 8.62
N TYR A 106 20.12 -4.63 7.87
CA TYR A 106 19.87 -5.61 6.82
C TYR A 106 19.60 -4.90 5.50
N LEU A 107 19.89 -5.57 4.38
CA LEU A 107 19.62 -5.07 3.05
C LEU A 107 18.37 -5.74 2.48
N ARG A 108 17.41 -4.94 2.04
CA ARG A 108 16.24 -5.40 1.30
C ARG A 108 16.22 -4.79 -0.08
N ASP A 109 15.95 -5.61 -1.09
CA ASP A 109 15.63 -5.07 -2.41
C ASP A 109 14.21 -4.50 -2.35
N PHE A 110 14.10 -3.18 -2.47
CA PHE A 110 12.84 -2.46 -2.44
C PHE A 110 12.02 -2.61 -3.73
N THR A 111 12.68 -2.97 -4.83
CA THR A 111 12.06 -3.20 -6.15
C THR A 111 11.51 -4.63 -6.25
N MET A 112 12.27 -5.63 -5.77
CA MET A 112 11.87 -7.05 -5.73
C MET A 112 11.18 -7.46 -4.41
N LYS A 113 11.15 -6.56 -3.42
CA LYS A 113 10.44 -6.68 -2.14
C LYS A 113 10.95 -7.79 -1.21
N LYS A 114 12.12 -8.36 -1.51
CA LYS A 114 12.77 -9.48 -0.79
C LYS A 114 14.06 -9.04 -0.11
N PHE A 115 14.39 -9.65 1.02
CA PHE A 115 15.67 -9.47 1.69
C PHE A 115 16.81 -10.04 0.85
N VAL A 116 17.92 -9.32 0.81
CA VAL A 116 19.17 -9.77 0.18
C VAL A 116 19.93 -10.57 1.22
N THR A 117 20.13 -11.85 0.91
CA THR A 117 20.79 -12.82 1.78
C THR A 117 21.95 -13.48 1.02
N LEU A 118 22.73 -14.32 1.69
CA LEU A 118 23.87 -15.04 1.13
C LEU A 118 23.65 -16.53 1.35
N ALA A 119 23.98 -17.34 0.35
CA ALA A 119 24.01 -18.79 0.47
C ALA A 119 25.38 -19.34 0.07
N GLN A 120 25.86 -20.29 0.88
CA GLN A 120 27.07 -21.07 0.59
C GLN A 120 26.68 -22.25 -0.30
N LEU A 121 27.21 -22.28 -1.52
CA LEU A 121 27.09 -23.41 -2.45
C LEU A 121 28.47 -24.01 -2.68
N SER A 122 28.75 -25.17 -2.12
CA SER A 122 30.01 -25.93 -2.29
C SER A 122 31.31 -25.13 -2.06
N ASN A 123 31.79 -24.36 -3.05
CA ASN A 123 32.97 -23.50 -2.97
C ASN A 123 32.67 -21.98 -3.05
N ASP A 124 31.47 -21.57 -3.48
CA ASP A 124 31.11 -20.18 -3.76
C ASP A 124 30.05 -19.62 -2.79
N ILE A 125 30.02 -18.29 -2.66
CA ILE A 125 29.00 -17.55 -1.93
C ILE A 125 28.26 -16.68 -2.94
N ILE A 126 26.94 -16.88 -3.03
CA ILE A 126 26.07 -16.13 -3.94
C ILE A 126 24.99 -15.39 -3.17
N CYS A 127 24.40 -14.36 -3.78
CA CYS A 127 23.23 -13.71 -3.20
C CYS A 127 21.99 -14.60 -3.41
N GLN A 128 21.12 -14.64 -2.40
CA GLN A 128 19.80 -15.26 -2.49
C GLN A 128 18.73 -14.30 -1.96
N TYR A 129 17.52 -14.45 -2.48
CA TYR A 129 16.40 -13.62 -2.09
C TYR A 129 15.54 -14.37 -1.09
N SER A 130 15.39 -13.81 0.10
CA SER A 130 14.53 -14.36 1.14
C SER A 130 13.30 -13.49 1.35
N ASP A 131 12.16 -14.11 1.62
CA ASP A 131 10.96 -13.41 2.08
C ASP A 131 11.06 -12.99 3.56
N THR A 132 12.02 -13.55 4.31
CA THR A 132 12.29 -13.26 5.72
C THR A 132 13.74 -12.85 5.96
N ILE A 133 14.01 -12.18 7.08
CA ILE A 133 15.38 -11.85 7.49
C ILE A 133 16.12 -13.12 7.92
N ILE A 134 17.30 -13.34 7.35
CA ILE A 134 18.26 -14.36 7.79
C ILE A 134 19.29 -13.66 8.71
N PRO A 135 19.36 -13.95 10.03
CA PRO A 135 20.11 -13.15 11.00
C PRO A 135 21.63 -13.06 10.80
N ASP A 136 22.18 -14.00 10.03
CA ASP A 136 23.64 -14.18 9.85
C ASP A 136 24.26 -13.18 8.86
N ILE A 137 23.45 -12.35 8.20
CA ILE A 137 23.88 -11.40 7.16
C ILE A 137 23.42 -9.99 7.54
N TYR A 138 24.35 -9.15 7.99
CA TYR A 138 24.07 -7.78 8.41
C TYR A 138 25.21 -6.83 8.06
N ILE A 139 24.93 -5.52 7.99
CA ILE A 139 25.93 -4.46 7.85
C ILE A 139 26.53 -4.18 9.22
N GLN A 140 27.85 -4.21 9.32
CA GLN A 140 28.59 -3.93 10.54
C GLN A 140 28.93 -2.45 10.66
N GLU A 141 28.46 -1.80 11.71
CA GLU A 141 28.88 -0.44 12.09
C GLU A 141 30.18 -0.55 12.92
N THR A 142 31.21 0.23 12.57
CA THR A 142 32.47 0.29 13.34
C THR A 142 32.80 1.74 13.66
N GLU A 143 33.60 1.97 14.71
CA GLU A 143 33.82 3.30 15.31
C GLU A 143 34.45 4.34 14.35
N ASP A 144 34.98 3.90 13.19
CA ASP A 144 35.46 4.76 12.10
C ASP A 144 34.76 4.47 10.76
N LYS A 145 33.66 5.20 10.50
CA LYS A 145 32.98 5.42 9.19
C LYS A 145 32.19 4.23 8.60
N CYS A 146 31.06 4.53 7.95
CA CYS A 146 30.18 3.54 7.30
C CYS A 146 30.54 3.24 5.83
N PHE A 147 30.54 1.95 5.46
CA PHE A 147 31.10 1.35 4.25
C PHE A 147 30.61 -0.16 4.13
N PHE A 148 30.27 -0.82 2.97
CA PHE A 148 29.73 -2.23 2.84
C PHE A 148 30.14 -3.28 1.67
N GLU A 149 31.42 -3.59 1.33
CA GLU A 149 31.95 -4.70 0.49
C GLU A 149 32.47 -5.91 1.27
N PHE A 150 31.92 -7.08 1.01
CA PHE A 150 32.59 -8.37 0.84
C PHE A 150 34.00 -8.58 1.43
N HIS A 151 34.07 -9.12 2.65
CA HIS A 151 35.31 -9.66 3.22
C HIS A 151 35.12 -11.01 3.94
N ARG A 152 36.13 -11.87 3.81
CA ARG A 152 36.22 -13.24 4.34
C ARG A 152 37.15 -13.26 5.57
N ILE A 153 36.71 -13.89 6.66
CA ILE A 153 37.58 -14.21 7.81
C ILE A 153 37.95 -15.70 7.78
N GLN A 154 39.19 -16.00 8.11
CA GLN A 154 39.71 -17.37 8.23
C GLN A 154 39.26 -18.00 9.54
N ASP A 155 38.29 -18.92 9.50
CA ASP A 155 38.42 -20.21 10.22
C ASP A 155 37.60 -21.36 9.58
N GLY A 156 37.48 -21.35 8.25
CA GLY A 156 36.78 -22.39 7.49
C GLY A 156 35.39 -22.00 6.97
N ASN A 157 35.35 -21.65 5.68
CA ASN A 157 34.18 -21.76 4.77
C ASN A 157 32.87 -21.03 5.13
N SER A 158 32.91 -19.70 5.30
CA SER A 158 31.77 -18.76 5.10
C SER A 158 32.28 -17.33 4.75
N GLN A 159 31.47 -16.45 4.13
CA GLN A 159 31.85 -15.08 3.68
C GLN A 159 30.68 -14.06 3.82
N ILE A 160 30.98 -12.77 4.13
CA ILE A 160 30.03 -11.68 4.54
C ILE A 160 30.43 -10.31 3.86
N LEU A 161 29.79 -9.15 4.16
CA LEU A 161 29.65 -7.87 3.40
C LEU A 161 30.10 -6.53 4.17
N THR A 162 31.27 -5.84 3.93
CA THR A 162 31.84 -4.59 4.66
C THR A 162 32.94 -3.66 3.93
N PHE A 163 32.71 -2.41 3.42
CA PHE A 163 33.57 -1.76 2.33
C PHE A 163 34.93 -1.28 2.87
N ARG A 164 35.89 -1.01 1.96
CA ARG A 164 36.83 0.11 2.19
C ARG A 164 37.57 0.66 0.97
N ASN A 165 37.64 1.99 0.93
CA ASN A 165 38.50 2.73 0.00
C ASN A 165 39.99 2.70 0.45
N SER A 166 40.83 1.94 -0.26
CA SER A 166 42.22 2.34 -0.49
C SER A 166 42.80 1.70 -1.76
N ASN A 167 42.72 2.43 -2.88
CA ASN A 167 43.40 2.13 -4.14
C ASN A 167 43.17 0.71 -4.72
N ASN A 168 42.00 0.55 -5.36
CA ASN A 168 41.48 -0.63 -6.08
C ASN A 168 40.84 -1.71 -5.19
N TYR A 169 40.04 -2.57 -5.82
CA TYR A 169 39.28 -3.73 -5.29
C TYR A 169 37.83 -3.50 -4.86
N HIS A 170 36.92 -4.20 -5.57
CA HIS A 170 35.47 -4.34 -5.37
C HIS A 170 35.08 -5.69 -5.98
N GLU A 171 34.65 -6.65 -5.17
CA GLU A 171 34.25 -7.99 -5.64
C GLU A 171 33.24 -8.62 -4.68
N PHE A 172 32.15 -9.17 -5.23
CA PHE A 172 31.62 -10.44 -4.73
C PHE A 172 32.33 -11.54 -5.53
N ILE A 173 32.85 -12.56 -4.86
CA ILE A 173 33.65 -13.69 -5.41
C ILE A 173 35.06 -13.26 -5.89
N PRO A 174 36.14 -13.92 -5.42
CA PRO A 174 37.52 -13.62 -5.86
C PRO A 174 37.72 -13.78 -7.37
N SER A 175 38.17 -12.72 -8.04
CA SER A 175 38.54 -12.74 -9.46
C SER A 175 39.96 -12.21 -9.68
N PRO A 176 40.76 -12.79 -10.61
CA PRO A 176 42.13 -12.34 -10.87
C PRO A 176 42.20 -11.04 -11.71
N TYR A 177 41.17 -10.19 -11.68
CA TYR A 177 40.99 -9.08 -12.64
C TYR A 177 40.90 -7.69 -11.99
N LYS A 178 41.07 -6.64 -12.81
CA LYS A 178 40.98 -5.24 -12.36
C LYS A 178 39.53 -4.85 -12.06
N THR A 179 39.35 -4.25 -10.89
CA THR A 179 38.09 -3.95 -10.19
C THR A 179 37.69 -2.46 -10.31
N ARG A 180 36.46 -2.08 -9.91
CA ARG A 180 35.86 -0.77 -10.23
C ARG A 180 34.97 -0.21 -9.12
N ARG A 181 35.10 1.09 -8.81
CA ARG A 181 34.43 1.74 -7.66
C ARG A 181 32.92 1.86 -7.80
N ALA A 182 32.21 1.21 -6.87
CA ALA A 182 30.80 1.44 -6.62
C ALA A 182 30.54 2.87 -6.14
N LEU A 183 29.45 3.45 -6.63
CA LEU A 183 28.93 4.77 -6.29
C LEU A 183 27.54 4.54 -5.70
N LEU A 184 27.30 5.12 -4.53
CA LEU A 184 26.04 5.02 -3.82
C LEU A 184 25.34 6.38 -3.82
N TYR A 185 24.05 6.38 -4.09
CA TYR A 185 23.19 7.56 -4.04
C TYR A 185 22.04 7.28 -3.08
N LYS A 186 21.78 8.18 -2.15
CA LYS A 186 20.54 8.21 -1.39
C LYS A 186 19.40 8.58 -2.35
N VAL A 187 18.33 7.80 -2.30
CA VAL A 187 17.15 7.97 -3.16
C VAL A 187 16.07 8.67 -2.35
N GLU A 188 15.72 9.88 -2.74
CA GLU A 188 14.70 10.70 -2.10
C GLU A 188 13.57 10.98 -3.10
N ASN A 189 12.37 11.27 -2.61
CA ASN A 189 11.15 11.44 -3.42
C ASN A 189 10.77 10.21 -4.28
N TYR A 190 11.31 9.02 -3.99
CA TYR A 190 10.88 7.80 -4.68
C TYR A 190 9.37 7.59 -4.52
N SER A 191 8.70 7.11 -5.57
CA SER A 191 7.29 6.76 -5.49
C SER A 191 7.06 5.27 -5.59
N ASP A 192 6.36 4.74 -4.60
CA ASP A 192 5.88 3.36 -4.59
C ASP A 192 4.36 3.30 -4.84
N THR A 193 3.85 2.12 -5.18
CA THR A 193 2.40 1.88 -5.39
C THR A 193 1.84 1.00 -4.29
N ILE A 194 0.84 1.53 -3.58
CA ILE A 194 0.08 0.78 -2.57
C ILE A 194 -1.28 0.46 -3.17
N ASP A 195 -1.58 -0.83 -3.37
CA ASP A 195 -2.74 -1.28 -4.15
C ASP A 195 -3.69 -2.13 -3.30
N SER A 196 -4.92 -1.64 -3.06
CA SER A 196 -5.93 -2.32 -2.26
C SER A 196 -6.58 -3.55 -2.92
N SER A 197 -6.10 -3.96 -4.10
CA SER A 197 -6.41 -5.25 -4.73
C SER A 197 -5.38 -6.36 -4.42
N LYS A 198 -4.30 -6.02 -3.71
CA LYS A 198 -3.23 -6.93 -3.31
C LYS A 198 -3.00 -6.86 -1.81
N ASP A 199 -2.43 -7.92 -1.27
CA ASP A 199 -1.92 -7.95 0.11
C ASP A 199 -0.81 -6.91 0.27
N ALA A 200 -0.79 -6.24 1.43
CA ALA A 200 0.22 -5.27 1.78
C ALA A 200 1.57 -5.97 1.95
N GLU A 201 2.58 -5.45 1.28
CA GLU A 201 3.95 -5.89 1.46
C GLU A 201 4.62 -5.08 2.57
N PRO A 202 5.56 -5.66 3.33
CA PRO A 202 6.30 -4.93 4.34
C PRO A 202 7.04 -3.73 3.73
N ILE A 203 6.94 -2.56 4.35
CA ILE A 203 7.57 -1.30 3.91
C ILE A 203 7.87 -0.48 5.15
N ASN A 204 9.14 -0.20 5.44
CA ASN A 204 9.57 0.83 6.39
C ASN A 204 10.36 1.90 5.63
N ALA A 205 9.72 2.88 5.00
CA ALA A 205 10.41 3.86 4.16
C ALA A 205 9.65 5.19 4.04
N LYS A 206 10.40 6.27 3.78
CA LYS A 206 9.84 7.59 3.44
C LYS A 206 9.73 7.75 1.93
N VAL A 207 8.50 7.70 1.39
CA VAL A 207 8.20 7.64 -0.04
C VAL A 207 6.97 8.47 -0.42
N ASN A 208 6.89 8.90 -1.68
CA ASN A 208 5.63 9.33 -2.30
C ASN A 208 4.75 8.09 -2.54
N VAL A 209 3.45 8.14 -2.26
CA VAL A 209 2.56 6.97 -2.44
C VAL A 209 1.60 7.18 -3.60
N THR A 210 1.57 6.22 -4.53
CA THR A 210 0.48 6.05 -5.49
C THR A 210 -0.51 5.05 -4.92
N PHE A 211 -1.56 5.53 -4.26
CA PHE A 211 -2.57 4.69 -3.62
C PHE A 211 -3.68 4.32 -4.61
N LYS A 212 -3.85 3.02 -4.89
CA LYS A 212 -4.87 2.50 -5.80
C LYS A 212 -5.99 1.85 -5.00
N ARG A 213 -7.17 2.46 -5.06
CA ARG A 213 -8.34 1.94 -4.36
C ARG A 213 -9.65 2.37 -5.01
N GLN A 214 -10.48 1.39 -5.34
CA GLN A 214 -11.87 1.63 -5.71
C GLN A 214 -12.71 1.80 -4.43
N PHE A 215 -13.21 3.02 -4.23
CA PHE A 215 -14.27 3.39 -3.30
C PHE A 215 -15.61 3.43 -4.06
N ALA A 216 -16.71 3.21 -3.34
CA ALA A 216 -18.04 3.49 -3.89
C ALA A 216 -18.35 4.99 -3.75
N ASN A 217 -18.56 5.68 -4.88
CA ASN A 217 -18.90 7.10 -4.91
C ASN A 217 -20.23 7.37 -4.18
N ASP A 218 -20.31 8.49 -3.47
CA ASP A 218 -21.44 8.92 -2.63
C ASP A 218 -21.86 7.93 -1.53
N LYS A 219 -21.04 6.92 -1.25
CA LYS A 219 -21.25 5.95 -0.18
C LYS A 219 -20.18 6.07 0.90
N TYR A 220 -20.51 5.57 2.08
CA TYR A 220 -19.57 5.41 3.17
C TYR A 220 -18.67 4.19 2.92
N ASN A 221 -17.37 4.40 2.95
CA ASN A 221 -16.34 3.37 2.78
C ASN A 221 -15.43 3.36 4.01
N THR A 222 -14.97 2.19 4.48
CA THR A 222 -13.99 2.10 5.59
C THR A 222 -12.58 2.41 5.09
N LEU A 223 -11.79 3.19 5.83
CA LEU A 223 -10.42 3.54 5.49
C LEU A 223 -9.51 3.39 6.71
N MET A 224 -8.40 2.67 6.54
CA MET A 224 -7.26 2.68 7.46
C MET A 224 -5.98 2.58 6.63
N LEU A 225 -5.02 3.48 6.87
CA LEU A 225 -3.79 3.61 6.08
C LEU A 225 -2.56 3.44 6.97
N PRO A 226 -1.46 2.85 6.47
CA PRO A 226 -0.22 2.65 7.23
C PRO A 226 0.73 3.86 7.18
N PHE A 227 0.17 5.07 6.99
CA PHE A 227 0.86 6.36 6.89
C PHE A 227 -0.13 7.49 7.13
N ASP A 228 0.38 8.66 7.55
CA ASP A 228 -0.41 9.87 7.75
C ASP A 228 -0.74 10.56 6.40
N ILE A 229 -1.86 11.28 6.31
CA ILE A 229 -2.14 12.23 5.22
C ILE A 229 -2.53 13.57 5.86
N VAL A 230 -1.71 14.60 5.61
CA VAL A 230 -1.92 15.95 6.15
C VAL A 230 -3.12 16.65 5.50
N ASP A 231 -3.17 16.69 4.16
CA ASP A 231 -4.26 17.30 3.40
C ASP A 231 -5.03 16.21 2.63
N TYR A 232 -6.07 15.69 3.27
CA TYR A 232 -6.89 14.62 2.69
C TYR A 232 -7.77 15.13 1.53
N LYS A 233 -8.09 16.43 1.49
CA LYS A 233 -8.89 17.04 0.43
C LYS A 233 -8.09 17.16 -0.87
N LYS A 234 -6.79 17.47 -0.78
CA LYS A 234 -5.86 17.41 -1.93
C LYS A 234 -5.66 16.00 -2.46
N VAL A 235 -5.64 14.98 -1.58
CA VAL A 235 -5.45 13.58 -1.98
C VAL A 235 -6.71 12.96 -2.59
N PHE A 236 -7.87 13.09 -1.93
CA PHE A 236 -9.10 12.39 -2.31
C PHE A 236 -10.12 13.25 -3.05
N GLY A 237 -9.94 14.58 -3.08
CA GLY A 237 -10.82 15.55 -3.73
C GLY A 237 -11.51 16.47 -2.72
N ALA A 238 -11.71 17.74 -3.09
CA ALA A 238 -12.18 18.80 -2.19
C ALA A 238 -13.58 18.58 -1.58
N THR A 239 -14.41 17.76 -2.22
CA THR A 239 -15.75 17.36 -1.73
C THR A 239 -15.72 16.14 -0.80
N THR A 240 -14.54 15.56 -0.55
CA THR A 240 -14.39 14.40 0.34
C THR A 240 -14.72 14.78 1.77
N THR A 241 -15.52 13.95 2.42
CA THR A 241 -15.76 13.96 3.86
C THR A 241 -15.08 12.75 4.48
N ILE A 242 -14.26 12.99 5.50
CA ILE A 242 -13.75 11.97 6.41
C ILE A 242 -14.53 12.04 7.71
N LEU A 243 -14.87 10.89 8.28
CA LEU A 243 -15.40 10.77 9.62
C LEU A 243 -14.44 9.93 10.49
N LYS A 244 -14.15 10.42 11.69
CA LYS A 244 -13.39 9.69 12.73
C LYS A 244 -14.33 9.13 13.80
N VAL A 245 -13.92 8.06 14.47
CA VAL A 245 -14.65 7.51 15.62
C VAL A 245 -14.61 8.50 16.78
N ALA A 246 -15.77 8.93 17.27
CA ALA A 246 -15.90 9.82 18.43
C ALA A 246 -16.07 9.02 19.74
N ALA A 247 -16.92 8.00 19.71
CA ALA A 247 -17.09 7.02 20.79
C ALA A 247 -17.67 5.72 20.24
N ALA A 248 -17.27 4.59 20.82
CA ALA A 248 -17.71 3.26 20.44
C ALA A 248 -18.05 2.47 21.73
N LYS A 249 -19.33 2.42 22.09
CA LYS A 249 -19.82 1.80 23.34
C LYS A 249 -21.29 1.39 23.25
N ASN A 250 -21.77 0.50 24.11
CA ASN A 250 -23.17 0.08 24.22
C ASN A 250 -23.78 -0.41 22.89
N ASN A 251 -23.03 -1.15 22.06
CA ASN A 251 -23.40 -1.57 20.70
C ASN A 251 -23.63 -0.42 19.69
N GLN A 252 -23.13 0.78 19.99
CA GLN A 252 -23.21 1.95 19.12
C GLN A 252 -21.82 2.50 18.83
N ILE A 253 -21.57 2.82 17.56
CA ILE A 253 -20.40 3.60 17.15
C ILE A 253 -20.90 4.95 16.64
N SER A 254 -20.34 5.99 17.23
CA SER A 254 -20.56 7.38 16.86
C SER A 254 -19.35 7.90 16.11
N PHE A 255 -19.62 8.57 14.99
CA PHE A 255 -18.63 9.20 14.15
C PHE A 255 -18.87 10.72 14.13
N VAL A 256 -17.79 11.48 14.09
CA VAL A 256 -17.80 12.94 13.83
C VAL A 256 -17.02 13.19 12.56
N SER A 257 -17.33 14.28 11.84
CA SER A 257 -16.45 14.76 10.78
C SER A 257 -15.03 14.99 11.30
N LEU A 258 -14.04 14.72 10.47
CA LEU A 258 -12.68 15.20 10.65
C LEU A 258 -12.70 16.71 10.36
N GLU A 259 -11.99 17.51 11.16
CA GLU A 259 -11.85 18.94 10.89
C GLU A 259 -10.97 19.17 9.64
N GLU A 260 -11.14 20.30 8.96
CA GLU A 260 -10.50 20.54 7.65
C GLU A 260 -8.96 20.54 7.70
N ASP A 261 -8.39 21.06 8.77
CA ASP A 261 -6.94 21.10 9.02
C ASP A 261 -6.42 19.88 9.84
N GLU A 262 -7.29 18.91 10.18
CA GLU A 262 -6.90 17.75 10.97
C GLU A 262 -6.41 16.60 10.06
N PRO A 263 -5.19 16.06 10.30
CA PRO A 263 -4.63 15.01 9.45
C PRO A 263 -5.34 13.67 9.66
N LEU A 264 -5.42 12.89 8.58
CA LEU A 264 -5.63 11.44 8.68
C LEU A 264 -4.37 10.82 9.29
N LEU A 265 -4.42 10.43 10.56
CA LEU A 265 -3.33 9.70 11.21
C LEU A 265 -3.28 8.21 10.81
N ALA A 266 -2.06 7.66 10.75
CA ALA A 266 -1.80 6.26 10.47
C ALA A 266 -2.54 5.33 11.43
N TYR A 267 -3.01 4.20 10.87
CA TYR A 267 -3.67 3.12 11.59
C TYR A 267 -4.90 3.51 12.43
N GLN A 268 -5.53 4.66 12.14
CA GLN A 268 -6.84 5.01 12.71
C GLN A 268 -7.99 4.53 11.80
N PRO A 269 -9.11 4.07 12.37
CA PRO A 269 -10.29 3.72 11.61
C PRO A 269 -11.10 4.97 11.22
N TYR A 270 -11.11 5.27 9.93
CA TYR A 270 -11.93 6.34 9.35
C TYR A 270 -13.05 5.79 8.47
N VAL A 271 -14.09 6.60 8.27
CA VAL A 271 -15.05 6.42 7.18
C VAL A 271 -14.85 7.54 6.17
N ILE A 272 -14.73 7.20 4.89
CA ILE A 272 -14.56 8.16 3.79
C ILE A 272 -15.78 8.12 2.85
N LYS A 273 -16.24 9.30 2.44
CA LYS A 273 -17.34 9.50 1.47
C LYS A 273 -17.03 10.69 0.56
N GLY A 274 -17.31 10.57 -0.73
CA GLY A 274 -17.11 11.61 -1.74
C GLY A 274 -17.43 11.06 -3.13
N ASP A 275 -17.24 11.88 -4.16
CA ASP A 275 -17.17 11.42 -5.55
C ASP A 275 -15.70 11.29 -5.95
N PHE A 276 -15.24 10.05 -6.15
CA PHE A 276 -13.85 9.73 -6.49
C PHE A 276 -13.66 9.52 -8.00
N GLY A 277 -14.72 9.72 -8.80
CA GLY A 277 -14.71 9.47 -10.24
C GLY A 277 -14.43 8.00 -10.60
N ASN A 278 -13.97 7.78 -11.83
CA ASN A 278 -13.71 6.44 -12.37
C ASN A 278 -12.26 5.98 -12.21
N THR A 279 -11.30 6.91 -12.22
CA THR A 279 -9.85 6.62 -12.17
C THR A 279 -9.32 6.80 -10.75
N GLN A 280 -9.69 5.86 -9.88
CA GLN A 280 -9.40 5.95 -8.44
C GLN A 280 -7.95 5.56 -8.11
N THR A 281 -7.04 6.47 -8.44
CA THR A 281 -5.60 6.42 -8.13
C THR A 281 -5.20 7.75 -7.53
N PHE A 282 -4.87 7.73 -6.24
CA PHE A 282 -4.61 8.92 -5.44
C PHE A 282 -3.11 9.09 -5.27
N LYS A 283 -2.62 10.33 -5.42
CA LYS A 283 -1.23 10.68 -5.18
C LYS A 283 -1.11 11.30 -3.80
N VAL A 284 -0.32 10.67 -2.94
CA VAL A 284 0.07 11.20 -1.64
C VAL A 284 1.52 11.65 -1.77
N ASP A 285 1.80 12.86 -1.30
CA ASP A 285 3.17 13.38 -1.20
C ASP A 285 4.00 12.54 -0.20
N ILE A 286 5.24 12.94 0.05
CA ILE A 286 6.22 12.14 0.78
C ILE A 286 5.76 11.85 2.22
N VAL A 287 5.47 10.58 2.50
CA VAL A 287 5.02 10.06 3.81
C VAL A 287 5.94 8.95 4.30
N THR A 288 6.02 8.77 5.61
CA THR A 288 6.63 7.57 6.19
C THR A 288 5.60 6.45 6.19
N VAL A 289 5.86 5.41 5.41
CA VAL A 289 5.07 4.17 5.39
C VAL A 289 5.76 3.16 6.31
N ASN A 290 5.01 2.59 7.25
CA ASN A 290 5.49 1.55 8.15
C ASN A 290 4.48 0.38 8.20
N ILE A 291 4.66 -0.59 7.30
CA ILE A 291 3.92 -1.84 7.19
C ILE A 291 4.83 -2.97 7.68
N THR A 292 4.35 -3.73 8.66
CA THR A 292 4.96 -4.95 9.21
C THR A 292 4.55 -6.18 8.39
N ASP A 293 5.06 -7.37 8.77
CA ASP A 293 4.64 -8.65 8.18
C ASP A 293 3.24 -9.11 8.67
N GLU A 294 2.54 -8.27 9.45
CA GLU A 294 1.25 -8.58 10.06
C GLU A 294 0.11 -8.44 9.04
N LYS A 295 -0.86 -9.36 9.11
CA LYS A 295 -2.02 -9.40 8.19
C LYS A 295 -3.10 -8.36 8.53
N GLU A 296 -3.02 -7.78 9.71
CA GLU A 296 -3.90 -6.70 10.16
C GLU A 296 -3.24 -5.87 11.25
N HIS A 297 -3.73 -4.65 11.43
CA HIS A 297 -3.45 -3.79 12.58
C HIS A 297 -4.69 -3.71 13.46
N ILE A 298 -4.54 -3.98 14.76
CA ILE A 298 -5.65 -4.02 15.71
C ILE A 298 -5.71 -2.73 16.53
N LYS A 299 -6.89 -2.10 16.57
CA LYS A 299 -7.14 -0.93 17.43
C LYS A 299 -8.44 -1.07 18.22
N THR A 300 -8.34 -1.19 19.53
CA THR A 300 -9.51 -1.19 20.43
C THR A 300 -9.96 0.24 20.75
N ILE A 301 -11.26 0.51 20.65
CA ILE A 301 -11.89 1.77 21.05
C ILE A 301 -13.18 1.42 21.81
N GLY A 302 -13.18 1.67 23.12
CA GLY A 302 -14.28 1.26 24.02
C GLY A 302 -14.57 -0.23 23.90
N ASP A 303 -15.83 -0.59 23.66
CA ASP A 303 -16.30 -1.99 23.64
C ASP A 303 -15.96 -2.73 22.33
N PHE A 304 -15.26 -2.07 21.40
CA PHE A 304 -15.06 -2.55 20.02
C PHE A 304 -13.59 -2.68 19.65
N VAL A 305 -13.29 -3.70 18.85
CA VAL A 305 -11.98 -3.93 18.23
C VAL A 305 -12.08 -3.66 16.74
N PHE A 306 -11.29 -2.72 16.23
CA PHE A 306 -11.17 -2.41 14.81
C PHE A 306 -9.99 -3.18 14.22
N HIS A 307 -10.27 -4.01 13.22
CA HIS A 307 -9.27 -4.80 12.51
C HIS A 307 -8.97 -4.13 11.16
N GLY A 308 -7.85 -3.41 11.11
CA GLY A 308 -7.33 -2.78 9.89
C GLY A 308 -6.65 -3.80 9.00
N VAL A 309 -7.29 -4.16 7.90
CA VAL A 309 -6.84 -5.27 7.04
C VAL A 309 -5.62 -4.86 6.22
N LEU A 310 -4.53 -5.63 6.34
CA LEU A 310 -3.29 -5.47 5.57
C LEU A 310 -3.10 -6.60 4.54
N ALA A 311 -3.50 -7.84 4.83
CA ALA A 311 -3.59 -8.92 3.86
C ALA A 311 -5.06 -9.32 3.65
N THR A 312 -5.44 -9.82 2.47
CA THR A 312 -6.83 -10.17 2.13
C THR A 312 -7.35 -11.28 3.04
N GLN A 313 -8.48 -11.06 3.71
CA GLN A 313 -9.06 -12.02 4.66
C GLN A 313 -10.49 -12.41 4.28
N ASN A 314 -10.90 -13.63 4.63
CA ASN A 314 -12.31 -14.04 4.63
C ASN A 314 -12.83 -14.06 6.07
N ILE A 315 -13.74 -13.14 6.38
CA ILE A 315 -14.40 -13.02 7.70
C ILE A 315 -15.83 -13.61 7.73
N GLY A 316 -16.22 -14.34 6.68
CA GLY A 316 -17.49 -15.08 6.69
C GLY A 316 -17.53 -16.09 7.83
N LYS A 317 -18.70 -16.26 8.45
CA LYS A 317 -18.94 -17.08 9.65
C LYS A 317 -18.24 -16.62 10.94
N GLN A 318 -17.58 -15.47 10.94
CA GLN A 318 -17.00 -14.88 12.15
C GLN A 318 -17.99 -13.91 12.80
N GLU A 319 -17.87 -13.67 14.11
CA GLU A 319 -18.65 -12.65 14.84
C GLU A 319 -18.08 -11.24 14.63
N ALA A 320 -17.90 -10.91 13.36
CA ALA A 320 -17.41 -9.66 12.83
C ALA A 320 -18.56 -8.89 12.16
N HIS A 321 -18.37 -7.58 12.00
CA HIS A 321 -19.31 -6.71 11.31
C HIS A 321 -18.61 -5.79 10.30
N ILE A 322 -19.26 -5.57 9.17
CA ILE A 322 -18.80 -4.69 8.09
C ILE A 322 -19.71 -3.49 7.91
N LEU A 323 -19.13 -2.34 7.58
CA LEU A 323 -19.89 -1.18 7.11
C LEU A 323 -20.36 -1.43 5.67
N TYR A 324 -21.67 -1.45 5.46
CA TYR A 324 -22.26 -1.57 4.13
C TYR A 324 -23.47 -0.64 4.00
N ASN A 325 -23.47 0.23 2.98
CA ASN A 325 -24.56 1.17 2.67
C ASN A 325 -25.03 2.05 3.87
N GLY A 326 -24.17 2.32 4.85
CA GLY A 326 -24.47 3.15 6.03
C GLY A 326 -24.91 2.39 7.28
N GLU A 327 -24.88 1.05 7.27
CA GLU A 327 -25.23 0.20 8.41
C GLU A 327 -24.12 -0.83 8.69
N PHE A 328 -24.08 -1.39 9.90
CA PHE A 328 -23.21 -2.52 10.22
C PHE A 328 -23.94 -3.85 9.97
N LEU A 329 -23.38 -4.68 9.09
CA LEU A 329 -23.89 -6.02 8.80
C LEU A 329 -23.04 -7.08 9.52
N ASN A 330 -23.70 -7.95 10.28
CA ASN A 330 -23.08 -9.11 10.92
C ASN A 330 -22.65 -10.16 9.89
N CYS A 331 -21.47 -10.75 10.07
CA CYS A 331 -20.82 -11.66 9.13
C CYS A 331 -21.07 -13.15 9.42
N SER A 332 -21.58 -13.52 10.61
CA SER A 332 -21.63 -14.92 11.06
C SER A 332 -22.61 -15.78 10.26
N ASN A 333 -23.66 -15.16 9.71
CA ASN A 333 -24.64 -15.81 8.85
C ASN A 333 -24.23 -15.89 7.35
N THR A 334 -23.05 -15.36 6.98
CA THR A 334 -22.59 -15.35 5.57
C THR A 334 -21.37 -16.25 5.40
N ASN A 335 -21.44 -17.22 4.47
CA ASN A 335 -20.38 -18.22 4.27
C ASN A 335 -19.01 -17.62 3.94
N THR A 336 -18.98 -16.54 3.16
CA THR A 336 -17.76 -15.91 2.63
C THR A 336 -17.96 -14.41 2.54
N ILE A 337 -17.12 -13.64 3.25
CA ILE A 337 -17.03 -12.19 3.15
C ILE A 337 -15.54 -11.85 3.03
N THR A 338 -15.10 -11.56 1.81
CA THR A 338 -13.71 -11.16 1.54
C THR A 338 -13.54 -9.67 1.80
N ILE A 339 -12.55 -9.31 2.63
CA ILE A 339 -12.11 -7.93 2.81
C ILE A 339 -10.69 -7.81 2.28
N ASN A 340 -10.51 -6.94 1.29
CA ASN A 340 -9.21 -6.60 0.74
C ASN A 340 -8.58 -5.43 1.52
N PRO A 341 -7.25 -5.24 1.47
CA PRO A 341 -6.53 -4.34 2.36
C PRO A 341 -6.92 -2.85 2.37
N TYR A 342 -6.44 -2.15 3.38
CA TYR A 342 -6.67 -0.73 3.69
C TYR A 342 -8.14 -0.39 4.06
N ARG A 343 -8.93 -1.44 4.32
CA ARG A 343 -10.28 -1.42 4.89
C ARG A 343 -10.19 -1.84 6.35
N TRP A 344 -11.26 -1.62 7.11
CA TRP A 344 -11.42 -2.23 8.41
C TRP A 344 -12.78 -2.91 8.56
N TYR A 345 -12.83 -3.89 9.45
CA TYR A 345 -14.04 -4.48 10.04
C TYR A 345 -13.97 -4.35 11.57
N ILE A 346 -15.05 -4.68 12.26
CA ILE A 346 -15.10 -4.63 13.73
C ILE A 346 -15.57 -5.94 14.34
N THR A 347 -15.02 -6.25 15.52
CA THR A 347 -15.55 -7.23 16.47
C THR A 347 -15.84 -6.53 17.80
N HIS A 348 -16.43 -7.25 18.76
CA HIS A 348 -16.69 -6.74 20.10
C HIS A 348 -15.63 -7.29 21.07
N THR A 349 -15.26 -6.55 22.11
CA THR A 349 -14.26 -6.99 23.10
C THR A 349 -14.75 -8.13 23.99
N GLU A 350 -16.07 -8.23 24.19
CA GLU A 350 -16.70 -9.37 24.87
C GLU A 350 -17.12 -10.46 23.88
N ASP A 351 -16.71 -11.70 24.14
CA ASP A 351 -17.25 -12.88 23.47
C ASP A 351 -18.78 -12.96 23.64
N ASN A 352 -19.48 -13.29 22.55
CA ASN A 352 -20.95 -13.45 22.45
C ASN A 352 -21.80 -12.17 22.33
N ALA A 353 -21.24 -10.97 22.08
CA ALA A 353 -22.05 -9.80 21.74
C ALA A 353 -22.73 -9.89 20.35
N ALA A 354 -22.24 -10.79 19.49
CA ALA A 354 -22.78 -11.33 18.23
C ALA A 354 -24.25 -11.02 17.85
N SER A 355 -25.19 -11.28 18.75
CA SER A 355 -26.63 -11.21 18.49
C SER A 355 -27.25 -9.81 18.63
N LYS A 356 -26.48 -8.82 19.12
CA LYS A 356 -26.96 -7.48 19.41
C LYS A 356 -26.93 -6.61 18.13
N ALA A 357 -28.08 -6.03 17.78
CA ALA A 357 -28.18 -5.12 16.63
C ALA A 357 -27.34 -3.85 16.88
N MET A 358 -26.25 -3.70 16.13
CA MET A 358 -25.32 -2.57 16.28
C MET A 358 -25.78 -1.36 15.48
N LYS A 359 -25.47 -0.16 15.96
CA LYS A 359 -25.91 1.10 15.34
C LYS A 359 -24.75 2.02 15.00
N ILE A 360 -24.87 2.68 13.85
CA ILE A 360 -24.04 3.82 13.47
C ILE A 360 -24.79 5.09 13.83
N THR A 361 -24.06 6.07 14.34
CA THR A 361 -24.50 7.46 14.47
C THR A 361 -23.45 8.37 13.88
N ILE A 362 -23.87 9.42 13.19
CA ILE A 362 -22.97 10.43 12.61
C ILE A 362 -23.42 11.77 13.16
N SER A 363 -22.57 12.43 13.93
CA SER A 363 -22.86 13.73 14.53
C SER A 363 -23.15 14.76 13.45
N GLY A 364 -24.24 15.53 13.62
CA GLY A 364 -24.73 16.49 12.62
C GLY A 364 -25.70 15.91 11.59
N LEU A 365 -26.02 14.61 11.64
CA LEU A 365 -27.12 14.00 10.88
C LEU A 365 -28.24 13.56 11.84
N ASP A 366 -29.30 14.37 11.96
CA ASP A 366 -30.45 14.14 12.85
C ASP A 366 -31.34 12.94 12.49
N THR A 367 -30.93 12.09 11.55
CA THR A 367 -31.60 10.82 11.26
C THR A 367 -30.70 9.65 11.61
N ALA A 368 -31.00 9.02 12.75
CA ALA A 368 -30.57 7.65 12.99
C ALA A 368 -31.08 6.77 11.83
N THR A 369 -30.16 6.12 11.12
CA THR A 369 -30.52 5.23 10.00
C THR A 369 -31.27 4.02 10.55
N ASN A 370 -32.60 4.06 10.41
CA ASN A 370 -33.49 3.01 10.87
C ASN A 370 -33.38 1.78 9.95
N ILE A 371 -32.72 0.75 10.49
CA ILE A 371 -32.94 -0.69 10.27
C ILE A 371 -33.43 -1.04 8.85
N ASN A 372 -32.51 -1.20 7.91
CA ASN A 372 -32.64 -2.24 6.90
C ASN A 372 -31.89 -3.48 7.38
N HIS A 373 -32.62 -4.45 7.95
CA HIS A 373 -32.06 -5.80 8.06
C HIS A 373 -31.58 -6.25 6.68
N SER A 374 -30.36 -6.76 6.60
CA SER A 374 -29.83 -7.37 5.39
C SER A 374 -30.72 -8.54 4.99
N GLN A 375 -31.63 -8.29 4.04
CA GLN A 375 -32.29 -9.34 3.28
C GLN A 375 -31.23 -9.94 2.37
N ILE A 376 -30.46 -10.89 2.92
CA ILE A 376 -29.65 -11.81 2.13
C ILE A 376 -30.62 -12.49 1.17
N THR A 377 -30.65 -12.04 -0.08
CA THR A 377 -31.26 -12.80 -1.17
C THR A 377 -30.37 -13.99 -1.47
N ASN A 378 -30.42 -14.97 -0.58
CA ASN A 378 -30.15 -16.36 -0.92
C ASN A 378 -30.96 -16.69 -2.18
N GLY A 379 -30.47 -17.62 -3.01
CA GLY A 379 -31.15 -18.15 -4.19
C GLY A 379 -32.42 -18.97 -3.87
N GLY A 380 -33.17 -18.59 -2.84
CA GLY A 380 -34.51 -19.08 -2.59
C GLY A 380 -35.49 -18.55 -3.64
N LYS A 381 -36.49 -19.37 -3.96
CA LYS A 381 -37.55 -19.06 -4.92
C LYS A 381 -38.19 -17.70 -4.59
N GLU A 382 -38.30 -16.81 -5.59
CA GLU A 382 -38.93 -15.48 -5.45
C GLU A 382 -40.25 -15.60 -4.67
N GLN A 383 -40.39 -14.86 -3.56
CA GLN A 383 -41.63 -14.86 -2.80
C GLN A 383 -42.56 -13.80 -3.40
N ILE A 384 -43.63 -14.29 -4.05
CA ILE A 384 -44.62 -13.46 -4.73
C ILE A 384 -45.89 -13.40 -3.88
N TYR A 385 -46.45 -12.20 -3.75
CA TYR A 385 -47.72 -11.94 -3.06
C TYR A 385 -48.65 -11.09 -3.94
N ASN A 386 -49.96 -11.22 -3.76
CA ASN A 386 -50.93 -10.25 -4.29
C ASN A 386 -51.01 -9.00 -3.40
N LEU A 387 -51.80 -8.00 -3.82
CA LEU A 387 -52.00 -6.76 -3.05
C LEU A 387 -52.71 -6.96 -1.70
N GLN A 388 -53.37 -8.11 -1.50
CA GLN A 388 -53.97 -8.53 -0.23
C GLN A 388 -52.98 -9.25 0.70
N GLY A 389 -51.69 -9.33 0.35
CA GLY A 389 -50.67 -10.01 1.15
C GLY A 389 -50.73 -11.53 1.12
N ILE A 390 -51.53 -12.13 0.24
CA ILE A 390 -51.64 -13.58 0.07
C ILE A 390 -50.47 -14.08 -0.78
N LYS A 391 -49.72 -15.05 -0.26
CA LYS A 391 -48.58 -15.69 -0.93
C LYS A 391 -49.05 -16.51 -2.13
N ILE A 392 -48.49 -16.23 -3.30
CA ILE A 392 -48.76 -16.94 -4.55
C ILE A 392 -47.66 -17.99 -4.77
N ASN A 393 -48.03 -19.27 -4.74
CA ASN A 393 -47.09 -20.39 -4.92
C ASN A 393 -46.87 -20.74 -6.41
N THR A 394 -46.48 -19.74 -7.22
CA THR A 394 -46.17 -19.94 -8.65
C THR A 394 -45.07 -18.98 -9.12
N GLN A 395 -44.46 -19.27 -10.27
CA GLN A 395 -43.36 -18.46 -10.84
C GLN A 395 -43.87 -17.19 -11.53
N TRP A 396 -43.10 -16.10 -11.48
CA TRP A 396 -43.42 -14.80 -12.11
C TRP A 396 -43.90 -14.93 -13.57
N GLN A 397 -43.25 -15.79 -14.36
CA GLN A 397 -43.55 -16.02 -15.77
C GLN A 397 -44.98 -16.55 -15.98
N LYS A 398 -45.56 -17.29 -15.03
CA LYS A 398 -46.87 -17.95 -15.12
C LYS A 398 -48.04 -17.14 -14.55
N LEU A 399 -47.78 -15.99 -13.93
CA LEU A 399 -48.82 -15.11 -13.41
C LEU A 399 -49.65 -14.44 -14.53
N PRO A 400 -50.93 -14.14 -14.31
CA PRO A 400 -51.69 -13.18 -15.11
C PRO A 400 -51.03 -11.78 -15.15
N LYS A 401 -51.52 -10.92 -16.05
CA LYS A 401 -51.19 -9.49 -16.03
C LYS A 401 -51.76 -8.85 -14.77
N GLY A 402 -51.01 -7.96 -14.12
CA GLY A 402 -51.42 -7.37 -12.83
C GLY A 402 -50.28 -6.84 -11.99
N ILE A 403 -50.61 -6.44 -10.76
CA ILE A 403 -49.68 -5.88 -9.77
C ILE A 403 -49.40 -6.91 -8.69
N TYR A 404 -48.12 -7.14 -8.40
CA TYR A 404 -47.64 -8.14 -7.43
C TYR A 404 -46.55 -7.54 -6.54
N ILE A 405 -46.39 -8.09 -5.34
CA ILE A 405 -45.29 -7.77 -4.44
C ILE A 405 -44.28 -8.92 -4.53
N ILE A 406 -43.04 -8.62 -4.91
CA ILE A 406 -41.94 -9.60 -5.00
C ILE A 406 -40.78 -9.11 -4.14
N ASN A 407 -40.36 -9.94 -3.18
CA ASN A 407 -39.27 -9.61 -2.25
C ASN A 407 -39.43 -8.19 -1.64
N GLY A 408 -40.65 -7.85 -1.21
CA GLY A 408 -40.99 -6.55 -0.62
C GLY A 408 -41.17 -5.38 -1.60
N LYS A 409 -41.07 -5.58 -2.92
CA LYS A 409 -41.21 -4.52 -3.93
C LYS A 409 -42.40 -4.75 -4.86
N THR A 410 -43.18 -3.71 -5.11
CA THR A 410 -44.26 -3.71 -6.11
C THR A 410 -43.68 -3.85 -7.52
N ARG A 411 -44.23 -4.77 -8.31
CA ARG A 411 -43.93 -4.97 -9.74
C ARG A 411 -45.23 -5.09 -10.54
N ILE A 412 -45.21 -4.57 -11.76
CA ILE A 412 -46.32 -4.64 -12.71
C ILE A 412 -45.95 -5.66 -13.80
N LYS A 413 -46.86 -6.59 -14.09
CA LYS A 413 -46.75 -7.52 -15.22
C LYS A 413 -47.67 -7.06 -16.35
N TYR A 414 -47.05 -6.70 -17.47
CA TYR A 414 -47.69 -6.17 -18.68
C TYR A 414 -48.23 -7.24 -19.63
#